data_AF-A0A497B557-F1
#
_entry.id   AF-A0A497B557-F1
#
_cell.length_a   1.000
_cell.length_b   1.000
_cell.length_c   1.000
_cell.angle_alpha   90.00
_cell.angle_beta   90.00
_cell.angle_gamma   90.00
#
_symmetry.space_group_name_H-M   'P 1'
#
loop_
_entity.id
_entity.type
_entity.pdbx_description
1 polymer ?
#
loop_
_entity_poly.entity_id
_entity_poly.type
_entity_poly.pdbx_seq_one_letter_code
_entity_poly.pdbx_strand_id
1 'polypeptide(L)'
;MSNSILTASLLAWGLAQVSKFFVWRLQRGKFDLRLLVSAGGMPSSHSALVSALATSVGLQEGFSSSAFAISFVLAMIVMYDATGVRRAASIQAHILNQILEELFKGHPISEKRLRELLGHTPMEVVVGALMGILVSLIMMGLWFNPAR
;
A
#
# COMPACT_ATOMS: atom_id res chain seq x y z
N MET A 1 0.12 5.97 28.61
CA MET A 1 0.19 4.67 27.90
C MET A 1 -0.32 4.83 26.48
N SER A 2 0.51 5.33 25.57
CA SER A 2 0.13 5.44 24.15
C SER A 2 1.11 4.60 23.35
N ASN A 3 0.61 3.69 22.51
CA ASN A 3 1.45 2.87 21.66
C ASN A 3 1.94 3.75 20.49
N SER A 4 3.12 4.35 20.66
CA SER A 4 3.73 5.27 19.71
C SER A 4 4.01 4.61 18.36
N ILE A 5 4.46 3.33 18.36
CA ILE A 5 4.65 2.52 17.15
C ILE A 5 3.34 2.38 16.37
N LEU A 6 2.26 1.96 17.04
CA LEU A 6 0.96 1.77 16.40
C LEU A 6 0.40 3.10 15.86
N THR A 7 0.55 4.17 16.65
CA THR A 7 0.06 5.50 16.27
C THR A 7 0.80 6.03 15.04
N ALA A 8 2.14 5.93 15.01
CA ALA A 8 2.94 6.32 13.85
C ALA A 8 2.58 5.50 12.60
N SER A 9 2.37 4.19 12.77
CA SER A 9 2.02 3.29 11.67
C SER A 9 0.63 3.61 11.08
N LEU A 10 -0.38 3.79 11.93
CA LEU A 10 -1.74 4.13 11.49
C LEU A 10 -1.81 5.53 10.87
N LEU A 11 -1.04 6.49 11.38
CA LEU A 11 -0.94 7.82 10.77
C LEU A 11 -0.26 7.77 9.40
N ALA A 12 0.82 7.01 9.25
CA ALA A 12 1.47 6.82 7.95
C ALA A 12 0.51 6.21 6.91
N TRP A 13 -0.27 5.20 7.33
CA TRP A 13 -1.32 4.61 6.50
C TRP A 13 -2.40 5.62 6.11
N GLY A 14 -2.92 6.37 7.08
CA GLY A 14 -3.95 7.38 6.86
C GLY A 14 -3.47 8.49 5.94
N LEU A 15 -2.26 9.00 6.15
CA LEU A 15 -1.64 10.01 5.29
C LEU A 15 -1.45 9.46 3.87
N ALA A 16 -0.98 8.23 3.70
CA ALA A 16 -0.84 7.63 2.37
C ALA A 16 -2.19 7.54 1.62
N GLN A 17 -3.26 7.18 2.32
CA GLN A 17 -4.60 7.10 1.74
C GLN A 17 -5.14 8.49 1.35
N VAL A 18 -4.89 9.51 2.19
CA VAL A 18 -5.26 10.90 1.90
C VAL A 18 -4.43 11.46 0.74
N SER A 19 -3.12 11.23 0.71
CA SER A 19 -2.24 11.63 -0.39
C SER A 19 -2.69 11.01 -1.72
N LYS A 20 -3.10 9.74 -1.71
CA LYS A 20 -3.65 9.07 -2.90
C LYS A 20 -4.88 9.81 -3.45
N PHE A 21 -5.79 10.28 -2.59
CA PHE A 21 -6.94 11.07 -3.00
C PHE A 21 -6.53 12.38 -3.70
N PHE A 22 -5.53 13.09 -3.16
CA PHE A 22 -5.03 14.33 -3.76
C PHE A 22 -4.31 14.13 -5.09
N VAL A 23 -3.40 13.15 -5.16
CA VAL A 23 -2.68 12.80 -6.41
C VAL A 23 -3.68 12.44 -7.50
N TRP A 24 -4.68 11.65 -7.16
CA TRP A 24 -5.69 11.23 -8.12
C TRP A 24 -6.56 12.38 -8.62
N ARG A 25 -6.96 13.30 -7.72
CA ARG A 25 -7.66 14.54 -8.06
C ARG A 25 -6.85 15.41 -9.05
N LEU A 26 -5.54 15.54 -8.83
CA LEU A 26 -4.66 16.35 -9.68
C LEU A 26 -4.46 15.74 -11.07
N GLN A 27 -4.37 14.42 -11.17
CA GLN A 27 -4.05 13.73 -12.42
C GLN A 27 -5.25 13.55 -13.36
N ARG A 28 -6.47 13.35 -12.84
CA ARG A 28 -7.61 12.93 -13.66
C ARG A 28 -8.78 13.90 -13.73
N GLY A 29 -8.84 14.91 -12.87
CA GLY A 29 -9.86 15.97 -12.90
C GLY A 29 -11.33 15.53 -12.76
N LYS A 30 -11.60 14.22 -12.59
CA LYS A 30 -12.94 13.63 -12.40
C LYS A 30 -13.02 13.04 -11.00
N PHE A 31 -14.19 13.07 -10.37
CA PHE A 31 -14.42 12.42 -9.08
C PHE A 31 -14.85 10.96 -9.30
N ASP A 32 -14.00 10.00 -8.95
CA ASP A 32 -14.36 8.59 -8.90
C ASP A 32 -13.94 8.02 -7.55
N LEU A 33 -14.89 8.06 -6.61
CA LEU A 33 -14.73 7.53 -5.25
C LEU A 33 -14.45 6.01 -5.26
N ARG A 34 -14.71 5.31 -6.36
CA ARG A 34 -14.37 3.88 -6.49
C ARG A 34 -12.86 3.65 -6.48
N LEU A 35 -12.06 4.67 -6.77
CA LEU A 35 -10.60 4.60 -6.69
C LEU A 35 -10.03 4.71 -5.28
N LEU A 36 -10.78 5.27 -4.31
CA LEU A 36 -10.42 5.19 -2.89
C LEU A 36 -10.49 3.76 -2.34
N VAL A 37 -11.32 2.92 -2.98
CA VAL A 37 -11.49 1.49 -2.67
C VAL A 37 -10.71 0.61 -3.65
N SER A 38 -10.09 1.20 -4.68
CA SER A 38 -9.24 0.46 -5.62
C SER A 38 -7.93 0.07 -4.94
N ALA A 39 -7.50 -1.17 -5.20
CA ALA A 39 -6.30 -1.75 -4.60
C ALA A 39 -4.98 -1.10 -5.08
N GLY A 40 -5.00 -0.29 -6.15
CA GLY A 40 -3.82 0.34 -6.76
C GLY A 40 -3.71 1.86 -6.54
N GLY A 41 -2.62 2.47 -7.01
CA GLY A 41 -2.40 3.92 -7.00
C GLY A 41 -1.26 4.40 -6.09
N MET A 42 -0.71 5.58 -6.41
CA MET A 42 0.42 6.20 -5.71
C MET A 42 -0.04 7.12 -4.58
N PRO A 43 0.56 7.07 -3.37
CA PRO A 43 1.51 6.07 -2.86
C PRO A 43 0.83 4.80 -2.33
N SER A 44 1.58 3.69 -2.19
CA SER A 44 1.06 2.46 -1.59
C SER A 44 0.88 2.59 -0.08
N SER A 45 -0.37 2.52 0.40
CA SER A 45 -0.71 2.63 1.83
C SER A 45 -0.26 1.41 2.65
N HIS A 46 -0.25 0.21 2.07
CA HIS A 46 0.29 -0.99 2.72
C HIS A 46 1.80 -0.86 2.94
N SER A 47 2.51 -0.34 1.92
CA SER A 47 3.96 -0.13 2.00
C SER A 47 4.32 0.95 3.01
N ALA A 48 3.54 2.03 3.08
CA ALA A 48 3.69 3.08 4.09
C ALA A 48 3.46 2.55 5.51
N LEU A 49 2.42 1.74 5.72
CA LEU A 49 2.09 1.14 7.01
C LEU A 49 3.24 0.27 7.54
N VAL A 50 3.67 -0.72 6.75
CA VAL A 50 4.67 -1.70 7.22
C VAL A 50 6.07 -1.09 7.35
N SER A 51 6.40 -0.09 6.52
CA SER A 51 7.67 0.64 6.66
C SER A 51 7.68 1.53 7.89
N ALA A 52 6.57 2.20 8.19
CA ALA A 52 6.43 2.98 9.40
C ALA A 52 6.49 2.10 10.65
N LEU A 53 5.90 0.90 10.60
CA LEU A 53 5.99 -0.09 11.66
C LEU A 53 7.44 -0.52 11.91
N ALA A 54 8.12 -1.04 10.88
CA ALA A 54 9.50 -1.51 11.00
C ALA A 54 10.46 -0.39 11.45
N THR A 55 10.29 0.83 10.92
CA THR A 55 11.08 2.00 11.33
C THR A 55 10.82 2.36 12.79
N SER A 56 9.57 2.41 13.21
CA SER A 56 9.21 2.77 14.59
C SER A 56 9.72 1.74 15.60
N VAL A 57 9.61 0.45 15.27
CA VAL A 57 10.15 -0.64 16.10
C VAL A 57 11.67 -0.54 16.18
N GLY A 58 12.36 -0.28 15.05
CA GLY A 58 13.81 -0.10 15.03
C GLY A 58 14.29 1.08 15.88
N LEU A 59 13.53 2.19 15.90
CA LEU A 59 13.83 3.38 16.69
C LEU A 59 13.54 3.18 18.19
N GLN A 60 12.45 2.50 18.54
CA GLN A 60 12.03 2.34 19.94
C GLN A 60 12.65 1.13 20.65
N GLU A 61 12.75 -0.01 19.97
CA GLU A 61 13.25 -1.28 20.53
C GLU A 61 14.66 -1.63 20.05
N GLY A 62 15.19 -0.89 19.07
CA GLY A 62 16.51 -1.09 18.47
C GLY A 62 16.47 -2.01 17.24
N PHE A 63 17.35 -1.74 16.29
CA PHE A 63 17.49 -2.49 15.04
C PHE A 63 18.02 -3.92 15.22
N SER A 64 18.62 -4.24 16.38
CA SER A 64 19.08 -5.59 16.72
C SER A 64 18.02 -6.42 17.46
N SER A 65 16.83 -5.87 17.71
CA SER A 65 15.76 -6.56 18.42
C SER A 65 15.08 -7.63 17.55
N SER A 66 14.57 -8.67 18.18
CA SER A 66 13.73 -9.68 17.52
C SER A 66 12.45 -9.05 16.95
N ALA A 67 11.87 -8.05 17.63
CA ALA A 67 10.70 -7.33 17.17
C ALA A 67 10.96 -6.58 15.86
N PHE A 68 12.13 -5.94 15.70
CA PHE A 68 12.52 -5.30 14.45
C PHE A 68 12.67 -6.34 13.33
N ALA A 69 13.35 -7.45 13.59
CA ALA A 69 13.53 -8.51 12.59
C ALA A 69 12.19 -9.05 12.07
N ILE A 70 11.24 -9.35 12.97
CA ILE A 70 9.89 -9.80 12.61
C ILE A 70 9.17 -8.72 11.78
N SER A 71 9.19 -7.47 12.23
CA SER A 71 8.51 -6.35 11.56
C SER A 71 9.10 -6.08 10.16
N PHE A 72 10.42 -6.18 10.02
CA PHE A 72 11.11 -5.98 8.75
C PHE A 72 10.81 -7.11 7.75
N VAL A 73 10.85 -8.37 8.19
CA VAL A 73 10.48 -9.51 7.34
C VAL A 73 9.02 -9.42 6.91
N LEU A 74 8.12 -9.04 7.82
CA LEU A 74 6.71 -8.79 7.48
C LEU A 74 6.57 -7.67 6.43
N ALA A 75 7.33 -6.58 6.57
CA ALA A 75 7.32 -5.50 5.60
C ALA A 75 7.75 -5.96 4.20
N MET A 76 8.81 -6.76 4.10
CA MET A 76 9.28 -7.35 2.85
C MET A 76 8.22 -8.24 2.19
N ILE A 77 7.56 -9.12 2.96
CA ILE A 77 6.51 -10.01 2.45
C ILE A 77 5.34 -9.20 1.89
N VAL A 78 4.87 -8.19 2.64
CA VAL A 78 3.73 -7.36 2.24
C VAL A 78 4.06 -6.54 1.00
N MET A 79 5.26 -5.98 0.90
CA MET A 79 5.69 -5.24 -0.29
C MET A 79 5.84 -6.14 -1.53
N TYR A 80 6.33 -7.36 -1.35
CA TYR A 80 6.43 -8.34 -2.43
C TYR A 80 5.04 -8.79 -2.93
N ASP A 81 4.11 -9.11 -2.03
CA ASP A 81 2.73 -9.46 -2.40
C ASP A 81 2.01 -8.31 -3.13
N ALA A 82 2.22 -7.08 -2.65
CA ALA A 82 1.63 -5.88 -3.24
C ALA A 82 2.08 -5.62 -4.70
N THR A 83 3.31 -6.01 -5.06
CA THR A 83 3.90 -5.77 -6.39
C THR A 83 3.80 -6.97 -7.33
N GLY A 84 4.08 -8.17 -6.84
CA GLY A 84 4.29 -9.36 -7.69
C GLY A 84 3.03 -10.19 -7.89
N VAL A 85 2.54 -10.80 -6.80
CA VAL A 85 1.48 -11.81 -6.87
C VAL A 85 0.15 -11.20 -7.35
N ARG A 86 -0.24 -10.05 -6.77
CA ARG A 86 -1.49 -9.39 -7.15
C ARG A 86 -1.49 -8.94 -8.60
N ARG A 87 -0.38 -8.37 -9.09
CA ARG A 87 -0.26 -7.91 -10.48
C ARG A 87 -0.35 -9.06 -11.48
N ALA A 88 0.26 -10.20 -11.17
CA ALA A 88 0.17 -11.38 -12.03
C ALA A 88 -1.27 -11.91 -12.14
N ALA A 89 -1.99 -12.01 -11.02
CA ALA A 89 -3.39 -12.43 -11.01
C ALA A 89 -4.29 -11.46 -11.82
N SER A 90 -4.02 -10.17 -11.73
CA SER A 90 -4.71 -9.13 -12.52
C SER A 90 -4.51 -9.28 -14.03
N ILE A 91 -3.27 -9.53 -14.45
CA ILE A 91 -2.93 -9.74 -15.86
C ILE A 91 -3.62 -11.01 -16.38
N GLN A 92 -3.63 -12.08 -15.58
CA GLN A 92 -4.35 -13.31 -15.93
C GLN A 92 -5.85 -13.07 -16.07
N ALA A 93 -6.47 -12.33 -15.15
CA ALA A 93 -7.89 -11.97 -15.23
C ALA A 93 -8.21 -11.16 -16.49
N HIS A 94 -7.35 -10.21 -16.86
CA HIS A 94 -7.51 -9.40 -18.07
C HIS A 94 -7.42 -10.24 -19.35
N ILE A 95 -6.38 -11.09 -19.45
CA ILE A 95 -6.20 -11.99 -20.60
C ILE A 95 -7.39 -12.97 -20.72
N LEU A 96 -7.86 -13.52 -19.60
CA LEU A 96 -9.00 -14.43 -19.60
C LEU A 96 -10.29 -13.74 -20.04
N ASN A 97 -10.55 -12.51 -19.56
CA ASN A 97 -11.69 -11.71 -20.01
C ASN A 97 -11.64 -11.44 -21.52
N GLN A 98 -10.45 -11.16 -22.09
CA GLN A 98 -10.26 -10.97 -23.54
C GLN A 98 -10.53 -12.24 -24.34
N ILE A 99 -10.01 -13.39 -23.88
CA ILE A 99 -10.24 -14.69 -24.53
C ILE A 99 -11.74 -15.02 -24.57
N LEU A 100 -12.45 -14.79 -23.45
CA LEU A 100 -13.90 -14.95 -23.36
C LEU A 100 -14.65 -14.03 -24.33
N GLU A 101 -14.24 -12.78 -24.45
CA GLU A 101 -14.85 -11.80 -25.36
C GLU A 101 -14.64 -12.16 -26.84
N GLU A 102 -13.48 -12.73 -27.20
CA GLU A 102 -13.20 -13.18 -28.57
C GLU A 102 -13.90 -14.49 -28.93
N LEU A 103 -13.87 -15.50 -28.05
CA LEU A 103 -14.45 -16.83 -28.29
C LEU A 103 -15.97 -16.80 -28.42
N PHE A 104 -16.64 -15.93 -27.68
CA PHE A 104 -18.10 -15.90 -27.58
C PHE A 104 -18.73 -14.69 -28.26
N LYS A 105 -18.03 -14.10 -29.25
CA LYS A 105 -18.63 -13.07 -30.12
C LYS A 105 -19.98 -13.54 -30.66
N GLY A 106 -21.05 -12.91 -30.19
CA GLY A 106 -22.43 -13.16 -30.63
C GLY A 106 -23.27 -14.11 -29.77
N HIS A 107 -22.73 -14.69 -28.70
CA HIS A 107 -23.51 -15.50 -27.73
C HIS A 107 -23.46 -14.84 -26.35
N PRO A 108 -24.60 -14.47 -25.74
CA PRO A 108 -24.61 -13.84 -24.43
C PRO A 108 -24.24 -14.88 -23.37
N ILE A 109 -22.96 -14.93 -22.97
CA ILE A 109 -22.59 -15.68 -21.78
C ILE A 109 -22.96 -14.85 -20.56
N SER A 110 -23.73 -15.44 -19.65
CA SER A 110 -24.01 -14.93 -18.32
C SER A 110 -22.84 -15.16 -17.34
N GLU A 111 -21.59 -15.04 -17.80
CA GLU A 111 -20.42 -15.23 -16.94
C GLU A 111 -19.96 -13.91 -16.33
N LYS A 112 -19.79 -13.92 -15.00
CA LYS A 112 -19.26 -12.78 -14.25
C LYS A 112 -17.82 -12.53 -14.69
N ARG A 113 -17.58 -11.43 -15.42
CA ARG A 113 -16.22 -10.93 -15.70
C ARG A 113 -15.38 -10.92 -14.42
N LEU A 114 -14.15 -11.42 -14.50
CA LEU A 114 -13.24 -11.37 -13.37
C LEU A 114 -12.89 -9.92 -13.06
N ARG A 115 -12.80 -9.58 -11.77
CA ARG A 115 -12.32 -8.26 -11.34
C ARG A 115 -10.85 -8.14 -11.69
N GLU A 116 -10.56 -7.27 -12.65
CA GLU A 116 -9.21 -6.79 -12.94
C GLU A 116 -8.77 -5.88 -11.80
N LEU A 117 -8.31 -6.47 -10.69
CA LEU A 117 -7.65 -5.72 -9.63
C LEU A 117 -6.42 -5.03 -10.22
N LEU A 118 -6.06 -3.82 -9.83
CA LEU A 118 -4.77 -3.24 -10.22
C LEU A 118 -3.80 -3.47 -9.05
N GLY A 119 -2.80 -4.32 -9.27
CA GLY A 119 -1.66 -4.43 -8.35
C GLY A 119 -0.89 -3.11 -8.29
N HIS A 120 -0.08 -2.92 -7.25
CA HIS A 120 0.77 -1.74 -7.16
C HIS A 120 1.95 -1.83 -8.14
N THR A 121 2.35 -0.71 -8.72
CA THR A 121 3.64 -0.67 -9.43
C THR A 121 4.80 -0.68 -8.43
N PRO A 122 6.00 -1.17 -8.80
CA PRO A 122 7.16 -1.11 -7.92
C PRO A 122 7.45 0.30 -7.40
N MET A 123 7.25 1.32 -8.24
CA MET A 123 7.40 2.72 -7.83
C MET A 123 6.38 3.16 -6.78
N GLU A 124 5.12 2.72 -6.87
CA GLU A 124 4.11 3.02 -5.86
C GLU A 124 4.48 2.44 -4.48
N VAL A 125 5.08 1.25 -4.47
CA VAL A 125 5.58 0.61 -3.24
C VAL A 125 6.77 1.34 -2.67
N VAL A 126 7.76 1.71 -3.49
CA VAL A 126 8.94 2.47 -3.06
C VAL A 126 8.53 3.83 -2.48
N VAL A 127 7.66 4.58 -3.16
CA VAL A 127 7.18 5.89 -2.67
C VAL A 127 6.38 5.72 -1.37
N GLY A 128 5.55 4.68 -1.28
CA GLY A 128 4.84 4.33 -0.04
C GLY A 128 5.81 4.04 1.11
N ALA A 129 6.85 3.24 0.86
CA ALA A 129 7.84 2.89 1.87
C ALA A 129 8.59 4.12 2.39
N LEU A 130 9.08 4.98 1.49
CA LEU A 130 9.73 6.24 1.84
C LEU A 130 8.82 7.16 2.65
N MET A 131 7.55 7.25 2.27
CA MET A 131 6.55 8.01 3.01
C MET A 131 6.36 7.45 4.43
N GLY A 132 6.27 6.12 4.57
CA GLY A 132 6.16 5.46 5.88
C GLY A 132 7.36 5.73 6.79
N ILE A 133 8.58 5.62 6.25
CA ILE A 133 9.83 5.93 6.96
C ILE A 133 9.82 7.39 7.43
N LEU A 134 9.50 8.33 6.54
CA LEU A 134 9.48 9.76 6.85
C LEU A 134 8.47 10.09 7.96
N VAL A 135 7.25 9.56 7.86
CA VAL A 135 6.21 9.78 8.88
C VAL A 135 6.63 9.19 10.22
N SER A 136 7.22 8.00 10.24
CA SER A 136 7.73 7.38 11.46
C SER A 136 8.84 8.22 12.10
N LEU A 137 9.83 8.68 11.32
CA LEU A 137 10.92 9.52 11.82
C LEU A 137 10.39 10.82 12.46
N ILE A 138 9.44 11.49 11.81
CA ILE A 138 8.81 12.71 12.34
C ILE A 138 8.06 12.40 13.63
N MET A 139 7.19 11.38 13.63
CA MET A 139 6.35 11.05 14.78
C MET A 139 7.17 10.57 15.98
N MET A 140 8.13 9.68 15.76
CA MET A 140 9.03 9.20 16.81
C MET A 140 9.93 10.32 17.31
N GLY A 141 10.46 11.17 16.41
CA GLY A 141 11.23 12.35 16.79
C GLY A 141 10.43 13.32 17.66
N LEU A 142 9.16 13.58 17.34
CA LEU A 142 8.27 14.40 18.16
C LEU A 142 7.92 13.75 19.51
N TRP A 143 7.87 12.42 19.57
CA TRP A 143 7.54 11.67 20.78
C TRP A 143 8.70 11.61 21.78
N PHE A 144 9.94 11.51 21.27
CA PHE A 144 11.15 11.36 22.07
C PHE A 144 11.98 12.65 22.16
N ASN A 145 11.48 13.79 21.68
CA ASN A 145 12.18 15.06 21.79
C ASN A 145 12.31 15.46 23.28
N PRO A 146 13.54 15.60 23.82
CA PRO A 146 13.77 15.92 25.23
C PRO A 146 13.35 17.34 25.65
N ALA A 147 12.80 18.15 24.72
CA ALA A 147 12.25 19.48 25.01
C ALA A 147 10.81 19.46 25.57
N ARG A 148 10.32 18.31 26.06
CA ARG A 148 9.06 18.13 26.79
C ARG A 148 9.27 17.36 28.08
#